data_AF-A0A7S1GU36-F1
#
_entry.id   AF-A0A7S1GU36-F1
#
_cell.length_a   1.000
_cell.length_b   1.000
_cell.length_c   1.000
_cell.angle_alpha   90.00
_cell.angle_beta   90.00
_cell.angle_gamma   90.00
#
_symmetry.space_group_name_H-M   'P 1'
#
loop_
_entity.id
_entity.type
_entity.pdbx_description
1 polymer ?
#
loop_
_entity_poly.entity_id
_entity_poly.type
_entity_poly.pdbx_seq_one_letter_code
_entity_poly.pdbx_strand_id
1 'polypeptide(L)'
;VSQVRRSLVKARRSYPNAVCQVVFGCRTAPQALLFESESRVMSMQSLDLKERAAIAEFWMKRMGKGNLSEQQVSLITSKQGAHCPLYLVLFAAEASLLSLYEGIDDQFREMPATLDAIWTKRTLPRLEKKYGSWMVQFVMLQILAAHPRGVRCSEIRDRVLRI
;
A
#
# COMPACT_ATOMS: atom_id res chain seq x y z
N VAL A 1 5.62 -31.29 -8.13
CA VAL A 1 5.89 -30.14 -9.06
C VAL A 1 4.67 -29.84 -9.96
N SER A 2 3.45 -30.16 -9.54
CA SER A 2 2.40 -30.59 -10.50
C SER A 2 1.08 -29.79 -10.50
N GLN A 3 0.93 -28.74 -9.69
CA GLN A 3 -0.34 -27.97 -9.62
C GLN A 3 -0.12 -26.47 -9.79
N VAL A 4 0.92 -25.92 -9.17
CA VAL A 4 1.31 -24.50 -9.27
C VAL A 4 1.67 -24.08 -10.70
N ARG A 5 2.37 -24.95 -11.45
CA ARG A 5 2.67 -24.69 -12.87
C ARG A 5 1.40 -24.62 -13.72
N ARG A 6 0.39 -25.43 -13.43
CA ARG A 6 -0.89 -25.43 -14.18
C ARG A 6 -1.70 -24.16 -13.89
N SER A 7 -1.71 -23.69 -12.64
CA SER A 7 -2.37 -22.44 -12.25
C SER A 7 -1.69 -21.20 -12.87
N LEU A 8 -0.36 -21.17 -12.93
CA LEU A 8 0.39 -20.09 -13.58
C LEU A 8 0.15 -20.03 -15.09
N VAL A 9 0.03 -21.18 -15.76
CA VAL A 9 -0.32 -21.24 -17.20
C VAL A 9 -1.75 -20.78 -17.44
N LYS A 10 -2.69 -21.08 -16.53
CA LYS A 10 -4.09 -20.65 -16.63
C LYS A 10 -4.26 -19.14 -16.40
N ALA A 11 -3.50 -18.56 -15.47
CA ALA A 11 -3.45 -17.12 -15.24
C ALA A 11 -2.88 -16.34 -16.44
N ARG A 12 -1.84 -16.89 -17.09
CA ARG A 12 -1.19 -16.29 -18.27
C ARG A 12 -2.11 -16.22 -19.50
N ARG A 13 -3.07 -17.14 -19.62
CA ARG A 13 -4.08 -17.12 -20.70
C ARG A 13 -5.21 -16.13 -20.45
N SER A 14 -5.49 -15.81 -19.19
CA SER A 14 -6.63 -14.96 -18.83
C SER A 14 -6.27 -13.47 -18.80
N TYR A 15 -5.00 -13.13 -18.62
CA TYR A 15 -4.52 -11.74 -18.52
C TYR A 15 -3.19 -11.53 -19.25
N PRO A 16 -3.14 -11.60 -20.60
CA PRO A 16 -1.90 -11.50 -21.36
C PRO A 16 -1.17 -10.16 -21.15
N ASN A 17 -1.92 -9.08 -20.85
CA ASN A 17 -1.35 -7.74 -20.64
C ASN A 17 -0.92 -7.44 -19.20
N ALA A 18 -1.33 -8.24 -18.20
CA ALA A 18 -1.00 -7.97 -16.79
C ALA A 18 0.34 -8.60 -16.36
N VAL A 19 0.80 -9.65 -17.05
CA VAL A 19 2.00 -10.41 -16.66
C VAL A 19 3.28 -9.87 -17.32
N CYS A 20 3.16 -9.13 -18.42
CA CYS A 20 4.33 -8.70 -19.21
C CYS A 20 4.96 -7.37 -18.76
N GLN A 21 4.28 -6.53 -17.96
CA GLN A 21 4.86 -5.26 -17.49
C GLN A 21 5.61 -5.33 -16.15
N VAL A 22 5.55 -6.46 -15.44
CA VAL A 22 6.24 -6.61 -14.13
C VAL A 22 7.60 -7.31 -14.24
N VAL A 23 7.93 -7.94 -15.38
CA VAL A 23 9.07 -8.89 -15.45
C VAL A 23 10.24 -8.44 -16.33
N PHE A 24 10.10 -7.45 -17.21
CA PHE A 24 11.19 -7.06 -18.11
C PHE A 24 11.38 -5.55 -18.22
N GLY A 25 12.03 -4.97 -17.21
CA GLY A 25 12.50 -3.58 -17.22
C GLY A 25 13.93 -3.37 -16.68
N CYS A 26 14.66 -4.44 -16.35
CA CYS A 26 16.05 -4.34 -15.89
C CYS A 26 17.00 -5.00 -16.90
N ARG A 27 17.43 -4.23 -17.91
CA ARG A 27 18.61 -4.58 -18.72
C ARG A 27 19.87 -4.23 -17.93
N THR A 28 20.50 -5.28 -17.39
CA THR A 28 21.94 -5.49 -17.20
C THR A 28 22.88 -4.28 -17.07
N ALA A 29 23.56 -4.20 -15.92
CA ALA A 29 25.03 -4.19 -15.90
C ALA A 29 25.53 -4.89 -14.62
N PRO A 30 26.51 -5.80 -14.72
CA PRO A 30 27.08 -6.53 -13.59
C PRO A 30 28.29 -5.76 -13.05
N GLN A 31 28.30 -5.44 -11.76
CA GLN A 31 29.54 -5.20 -11.04
C GLN A 31 29.31 -5.43 -9.55
N ALA A 32 30.05 -6.41 -9.04
CA ALA A 32 30.23 -6.63 -7.62
C ALA A 32 30.74 -5.35 -6.98
N LEU A 33 29.93 -4.73 -6.14
CA LEU A 33 30.41 -3.86 -5.09
C LEU A 33 29.99 -4.50 -3.77
N LEU A 34 31.01 -5.00 -3.08
CA LEU A 34 31.03 -5.23 -1.65
C LEU A 34 30.51 -3.96 -0.98
N PHE A 35 29.21 -3.90 -0.74
CA PHE A 35 28.65 -2.97 0.22
C PHE A 35 28.46 -3.77 1.50
N GLU A 36 29.43 -3.65 2.39
CA GLU A 36 29.16 -3.73 3.83
C GLU A 36 28.14 -2.63 4.12
N SER A 37 26.86 -2.94 3.96
CA SER A 37 25.79 -2.01 4.24
C SER A 37 25.66 -1.95 5.75
N GLU A 38 26.40 -1.03 6.37
CA GLU A 38 26.06 -0.48 7.68
C GLU A 38 24.54 -0.29 7.69
N SER A 39 23.86 -1.07 8.52
CA SER A 39 22.44 -0.95 8.77
C SER A 39 22.18 0.32 9.55
N ARG A 40 22.37 1.49 8.92
CA ARG A 40 21.79 2.74 9.38
C ARG A 40 20.29 2.55 9.29
N VAL A 41 19.67 2.29 10.42
CA VAL A 41 18.24 2.49 10.60
C VAL A 41 18.03 3.98 10.36
N MET A 42 17.70 4.36 9.13
CA MET A 42 17.23 5.71 8.85
C MET A 42 15.91 5.84 9.59
N SER A 43 15.93 6.44 10.78
CA SER A 43 14.71 6.77 11.49
C SER A 43 13.96 7.76 10.60
N MET A 44 12.81 7.35 10.04
CA MET A 44 11.91 8.31 9.42
C MET A 44 11.55 9.34 10.48
N GLN A 45 11.98 10.58 10.28
CA GLN A 45 11.59 11.68 11.15
C GLN A 45 10.06 11.81 11.08
N SER A 46 9.44 11.99 12.25
CA SER A 46 8.00 12.24 12.33
C SER A 46 7.70 13.53 11.59
N LEU A 47 6.67 13.52 10.73
CA LEU A 47 6.24 14.70 10.01
C LEU A 47 5.79 15.81 10.97
N ASP A 48 6.17 17.05 10.67
CA ASP A 48 5.62 18.23 11.34
C ASP A 48 4.18 18.53 10.88
N LEU A 49 3.48 19.44 11.54
CA LEU A 49 2.08 19.73 11.20
C LEU A 49 1.90 20.33 9.79
N LYS A 50 2.88 21.12 9.31
CA LYS A 50 2.83 21.77 8.00
C LYS A 50 3.08 20.76 6.88
N GLU A 51 4.03 19.86 7.06
CA GLU A 51 4.34 18.74 6.19
C GLU A 51 3.14 17.78 6.08
N ARG A 52 2.48 17.47 7.21
CA ARG A 52 1.26 16.67 7.21
C ARG A 52 0.16 17.32 6.37
N ALA A 53 -0.08 18.62 6.54
CA ALA A 53 -1.08 19.36 5.78
C ALA A 53 -0.75 19.34 4.28
N ALA A 54 0.50 19.65 3.92
CA ALA A 54 0.96 19.66 2.53
C ALA A 54 0.81 18.28 1.87
N ILE A 55 1.17 17.20 2.56
CA ILE A 55 1.02 15.83 2.06
C ILE A 55 -0.46 15.46 1.92
N ALA A 56 -1.29 15.79 2.91
CA ALA A 56 -2.72 15.52 2.88
C ALA A 56 -3.39 16.23 1.69
N GLU A 57 -3.16 17.53 1.53
CA GLU A 57 -3.68 18.32 0.42
C GLU A 57 -3.21 17.80 -0.93
N PHE A 58 -1.92 17.49 -1.06
CA PHE A 58 -1.35 16.96 -2.30
C PHE A 58 -2.05 15.66 -2.73
N TRP A 59 -2.18 14.70 -1.82
CA TRP A 59 -2.78 13.40 -2.14
C TRP A 59 -4.29 13.48 -2.32
N MET A 60 -4.97 14.28 -1.51
CA MET A 60 -6.42 14.49 -1.65
C MET A 60 -6.73 15.14 -2.99
N LYS A 61 -5.99 16.17 -3.40
CA LYS A 61 -6.11 16.78 -4.73
C LYS A 61 -5.84 15.76 -5.84
N ARG A 62 -4.78 14.96 -5.73
CA ARG A 62 -4.44 13.91 -6.71
C ARG A 62 -5.52 12.84 -6.84
N MET A 63 -6.25 12.57 -5.77
CA MET A 63 -7.36 11.62 -5.71
C MET A 63 -8.73 12.24 -6.04
N GLY A 64 -8.76 13.48 -6.54
CA GLY A 64 -9.99 14.16 -6.98
C GLY A 64 -10.75 14.91 -5.88
N LYS A 65 -10.16 15.10 -4.70
CA LYS A 65 -10.69 15.83 -3.53
C LYS A 65 -9.90 17.12 -3.28
N GLY A 66 -9.85 18.01 -4.26
CA GLY A 66 -8.99 19.21 -4.24
C GLY A 66 -9.50 20.40 -3.42
N ASN A 67 -10.80 20.45 -3.10
CA ASN A 67 -11.44 21.57 -2.42
C ASN A 67 -11.68 21.25 -0.94
N LEU A 68 -10.60 20.96 -0.20
CA LEU A 68 -10.72 20.72 1.24
C LEU A 68 -10.82 22.03 2.00
N SER A 69 -11.74 22.11 2.97
CA SER A 69 -11.77 23.22 3.92
C SER A 69 -10.61 23.12 4.92
N GLU A 70 -10.21 24.25 5.51
CA GLU A 70 -9.18 24.24 6.56
C GLU A 70 -9.55 23.32 7.74
N GLN A 71 -10.84 23.25 8.06
CA GLN A 71 -11.36 22.34 9.09
C GLN A 71 -11.16 20.88 8.71
N GLN A 72 -11.37 20.50 7.45
CA GLN A 72 -11.13 19.14 6.95
C GLN A 72 -9.64 18.79 6.99
N VAL A 73 -8.77 19.71 6.56
CA VAL A 73 -7.31 19.50 6.62
C VAL A 73 -6.86 19.32 8.07
N SER A 74 -7.37 20.15 8.99
CA SER A 74 -7.11 20.01 10.43
C SER A 74 -7.60 18.67 10.97
N LEU A 75 -8.78 18.21 10.53
CA LEU A 75 -9.35 16.94 10.95
C LEU A 75 -8.55 15.72 10.46
N ILE A 76 -7.96 15.80 9.28
CA ILE A 76 -7.09 14.74 8.73
C ILE A 76 -5.75 14.72 9.47
N THR A 77 -5.11 15.89 9.64
CA THR A 77 -3.76 16.02 10.20
C THR A 77 -3.70 15.83 11.71
N SER A 78 -4.82 15.98 12.42
CA SER A 78 -4.96 15.71 13.85
C SER A 78 -5.13 14.22 14.19
N LYS A 79 -5.34 13.35 13.21
CA LYS A 79 -5.45 11.90 13.45
C LYS A 79 -4.13 11.34 13.98
N GLN A 80 -4.21 10.38 14.90
CA GLN A 80 -3.03 9.80 15.56
C GLN A 80 -1.96 9.31 14.57
N GLY A 81 -2.36 8.68 13.47
CA GLY A 81 -1.50 8.12 12.43
C GLY A 81 -0.99 9.14 11.41
N ALA A 82 -1.44 10.39 11.44
CA ALA A 82 -1.08 11.40 10.44
C ALA A 82 0.41 11.76 10.42
N HIS A 83 1.16 11.44 11.48
CA HIS A 83 2.62 11.56 11.50
C HIS A 83 3.33 10.63 10.51
N CYS A 84 2.64 9.58 10.03
CA CYS A 84 3.15 8.65 9.04
C CYS A 84 2.68 9.04 7.63
N PRO A 85 3.58 9.28 6.66
CA PRO A 85 3.20 9.60 5.29
C PRO A 85 2.28 8.54 4.66
N LEU A 86 2.54 7.26 4.94
CA LEU A 86 1.75 6.15 4.39
C LEU A 86 0.29 6.18 4.86
N TYR A 87 0.05 6.61 6.11
CA TYR A 87 -1.30 6.79 6.61
C TYR A 87 -2.05 7.85 5.80
N LEU A 88 -1.43 9.00 5.51
CA LEU A 88 -2.06 10.07 4.75
C LEU A 88 -2.40 9.64 3.32
N VAL A 89 -1.54 8.85 2.68
CA VAL A 89 -1.81 8.27 1.35
C VAL A 89 -2.99 7.31 1.39
N LEU A 90 -3.04 6.41 2.37
CA LEU A 90 -4.15 5.46 2.53
C LEU A 90 -5.45 6.17 2.90
N PHE A 91 -5.37 7.17 3.76
CA PHE A 91 -6.51 8.03 4.09
C PHE A 91 -7.07 8.67 2.82
N ALA A 92 -6.22 9.29 2.00
CA ALA A 92 -6.65 9.91 0.75
C ALA A 92 -7.25 8.89 -0.24
N ALA A 93 -6.68 7.69 -0.32
CA ALA A 93 -7.20 6.62 -1.16
C ALA A 93 -8.60 6.16 -0.69
N GLU A 94 -8.83 5.99 0.61
CA GLU A 94 -10.16 5.63 1.14
C GLU A 94 -11.14 6.80 1.04
N ALA A 95 -10.70 8.03 1.31
CA ALA A 95 -11.52 9.24 1.18
C ALA A 95 -11.97 9.49 -0.26
N SER A 96 -11.18 9.09 -1.26
CA SER A 96 -11.53 9.19 -2.69
C SER A 96 -12.80 8.40 -3.05
N LEU A 97 -13.10 7.35 -2.28
CA LEU A 97 -14.26 6.47 -2.52
C LEU A 97 -15.54 7.03 -1.91
N LEU A 98 -15.42 7.99 -1.01
CA LEU A 98 -16.57 8.65 -0.39
C LEU A 98 -17.20 9.62 -1.39
N SER A 99 -18.52 9.63 -1.45
CA SER A 99 -19.24 10.60 -2.29
C SER A 99 -18.97 12.04 -1.84
N LEU A 100 -19.09 13.01 -2.75
CA LEU A 100 -18.81 14.43 -2.48
C LEU A 100 -19.92 15.16 -1.70
N TYR A 101 -20.97 14.45 -1.26
CA TYR A 101 -22.18 15.04 -0.68
C TYR A 101 -22.08 15.29 0.84
N GLU A 102 -23.15 15.85 1.41
CA GLU A 102 -23.33 16.15 2.84
C GLU A 102 -22.89 14.97 3.74
N GLY A 103 -22.11 15.27 4.78
CA GLY A 103 -21.62 14.28 5.75
C GLY A 103 -20.19 13.77 5.54
N ILE A 104 -19.43 14.34 4.59
CA ILE A 104 -18.00 13.97 4.40
C ILE A 104 -17.16 14.16 5.66
N ASP A 105 -17.47 15.19 6.47
CA ASP A 105 -16.77 15.48 7.71
C ASP A 105 -17.00 14.38 8.76
N ASP A 106 -18.22 13.86 8.86
CA ASP A 106 -18.54 12.74 9.75
C ASP A 106 -17.87 11.45 9.26
N GLN A 107 -17.83 11.22 7.94
CA GLN A 107 -17.10 10.07 7.40
C GLN A 107 -15.58 10.17 7.61
N PHE A 108 -15.01 11.39 7.58
CA PHE A 108 -13.61 11.61 7.94
C PHE A 108 -13.38 11.41 9.45
N ARG A 109 -14.35 11.80 10.30
CA ARG A 109 -14.30 11.53 11.76
C ARG A 109 -14.32 10.04 12.05
N GLU A 110 -15.18 9.29 11.39
CA GLU A 110 -15.29 7.84 11.50
C GLU A 110 -14.09 7.08 10.90
N MET A 111 -13.27 7.75 10.08
CA MET A 111 -12.10 7.12 9.50
C MET A 111 -11.10 6.73 10.61
N PRO A 112 -10.57 5.48 10.60
CA PRO A 112 -9.70 5.00 11.65
C PRO A 112 -8.48 5.89 11.85
N ALA A 113 -8.10 6.13 13.10
CA ALA A 113 -7.05 7.09 13.42
C ALA A 113 -5.62 6.55 13.20
N THR A 114 -5.42 5.24 13.00
CA THR A 114 -4.09 4.62 12.86
C THR A 114 -3.93 3.90 11.54
N LEU A 115 -2.67 3.74 11.09
CA LEU A 115 -2.30 3.04 9.86
C LEU A 115 -2.80 1.59 9.84
N ASP A 116 -2.57 0.86 10.93
CA ASP A 116 -2.99 -0.54 11.00
C ASP A 116 -4.51 -0.66 10.93
N ALA A 117 -5.23 0.25 11.59
CA ALA A 117 -6.68 0.22 11.60
C ALA A 117 -7.28 0.61 10.24
N ILE A 118 -6.73 1.60 9.53
CA ILE A 118 -7.24 1.95 8.19
C ILE A 118 -6.97 0.82 7.20
N TRP A 119 -5.80 0.18 7.29
CA TRP A 119 -5.44 -0.96 6.46
C TRP A 119 -6.34 -2.16 6.73
N THR A 120 -6.43 -2.61 7.99
CA THR A 120 -7.14 -3.85 8.35
C THR A 120 -8.66 -3.72 8.32
N LYS A 121 -9.22 -2.56 8.69
CA LYS A 121 -10.68 -2.38 8.81
C LYS A 121 -11.34 -1.83 7.56
N ARG A 122 -10.59 -1.18 6.66
CA ARG A 122 -11.16 -0.57 5.44
C ARG A 122 -10.48 -1.07 4.17
N THR A 123 -9.19 -0.79 4.00
CA THR A 123 -8.50 -1.02 2.72
C THR A 123 -8.42 -2.50 2.35
N LEU A 124 -7.92 -3.36 3.25
CA LEU A 124 -7.72 -4.77 2.99
C LEU A 124 -9.04 -5.49 2.68
N PRO A 125 -10.10 -5.43 3.51
CA PRO A 125 -11.37 -6.10 3.21
C PRO A 125 -11.98 -5.65 1.88
N ARG A 126 -11.84 -4.36 1.54
CA ARG A 126 -12.31 -3.81 0.27
C ARG A 126 -11.55 -4.38 -0.92
N LEU A 127 -10.22 -4.43 -0.84
CA LEU A 127 -9.39 -5.02 -1.89
C LEU A 127 -9.68 -6.51 -2.06
N GLU A 128 -9.84 -7.25 -0.97
CA GLU A 128 -10.18 -8.67 -1.00
C GLU A 128 -11.56 -8.90 -1.62
N LYS A 129 -12.55 -8.07 -1.30
CA LYS A 129 -13.88 -8.13 -1.91
C LYS A 129 -13.83 -7.84 -3.43
N LYS A 130 -12.97 -6.90 -3.86
CA LYS A 130 -12.89 -6.48 -5.27
C LYS A 130 -12.07 -7.44 -6.15
N TYR A 131 -10.96 -7.95 -5.64
CA TYR A 131 -9.97 -8.71 -6.42
C TYR A 131 -9.83 -10.18 -5.99
N GLY A 132 -10.48 -10.58 -4.90
CA GLY A 132 -10.32 -11.88 -4.26
C GLY A 132 -9.14 -11.91 -3.31
N SER A 133 -9.33 -12.53 -2.13
CA SER A 133 -8.31 -12.59 -1.06
C SER A 133 -6.98 -13.19 -1.55
N TRP A 134 -7.03 -14.26 -2.36
CA TRP A 134 -5.83 -14.89 -2.90
C TRP A 134 -4.96 -13.93 -3.74
N MET A 135 -5.57 -13.08 -4.58
CA MET A 135 -4.83 -12.14 -5.41
C MET A 135 -4.17 -11.06 -4.58
N VAL A 136 -4.89 -10.53 -3.58
CA VAL A 136 -4.37 -9.51 -2.66
C VAL A 136 -3.18 -10.05 -1.88
N GLN A 137 -3.32 -11.24 -1.30
CA GLN A 137 -2.23 -11.91 -0.60
C GLN A 137 -1.04 -12.15 -1.53
N PHE A 138 -1.27 -12.66 -2.74
CA PHE A 138 -0.20 -12.89 -3.71
C PHE A 138 0.59 -11.60 -4.01
N VAL A 139 -0.09 -10.48 -4.26
CA VAL A 139 0.57 -9.18 -4.53
C VAL A 139 1.32 -8.68 -3.29
N MET A 140 0.74 -8.78 -2.09
CA MET A 140 1.42 -8.39 -0.86
C MET A 140 2.72 -9.20 -0.66
N LEU A 141 2.68 -10.50 -0.92
CA LEU A 141 3.86 -11.36 -0.85
C LEU A 141 4.92 -10.98 -1.88
N GLN A 142 4.53 -10.56 -3.10
CA GLN A 142 5.49 -10.05 -4.09
C GLN A 142 6.15 -8.75 -3.63
N ILE A 143 5.37 -7.82 -3.06
CA ILE A 143 5.89 -6.55 -2.51
C ILE A 143 6.89 -6.84 -1.37
N LEU A 144 6.55 -7.76 -0.47
CA LEU A 144 7.45 -8.19 0.60
C LEU A 144 8.71 -8.85 0.04
N ALA A 145 8.58 -9.77 -0.91
CA ALA A 145 9.72 -10.47 -1.51
C ALA A 145 10.64 -9.56 -2.34
N ALA A 146 10.13 -8.42 -2.84
CA ALA A 146 10.92 -7.43 -3.56
C ALA A 146 11.83 -6.59 -2.66
N HIS A 147 11.56 -6.53 -1.35
CA HIS A 147 12.42 -5.81 -0.42
C HIS A 147 13.67 -6.65 -0.09
N PRO A 148 14.90 -6.10 -0.10
CA PRO A 148 16.13 -6.85 0.16
C PRO A 148 16.17 -7.57 1.52
N ARG A 149 15.39 -7.07 2.50
CA ARG A 149 15.18 -7.66 3.83
C ARG A 149 13.76 -8.21 4.05
N GLY A 150 12.97 -8.30 2.99
CA GLY A 150 11.61 -8.80 3.10
C GLY A 150 11.56 -10.33 3.10
N VAL A 151 10.37 -10.86 3.29
CA VAL A 151 10.17 -12.31 3.43
C VAL A 151 10.27 -12.97 2.07
N ARG A 152 11.20 -13.91 1.90
CA ARG A 152 11.35 -14.60 0.62
C ARG A 152 10.11 -15.48 0.38
N CYS A 153 9.62 -15.52 -0.86
CA CYS A 153 8.49 -16.40 -1.21
C CYS A 153 8.71 -17.88 -0.81
N SER A 154 9.97 -18.33 -0.78
CA SER A 154 10.35 -19.65 -0.27
C SER A 154 10.06 -19.84 1.23
N GLU A 155 10.28 -18.81 2.04
CA GLU A 155 10.08 -18.86 3.50
C GLU A 155 8.60 -18.84 3.88
N ILE A 156 7.76 -18.15 3.09
CA ILE A 156 6.29 -18.15 3.27
C ILE A 156 5.71 -19.51 2.89
N ARG A 157 6.19 -20.12 1.78
CA ARG A 157 5.75 -21.46 1.37
C ARG A 157 5.96 -22.48 2.49
N ASP A 158 7.12 -22.45 3.15
CA ASP A 158 7.46 -23.41 4.21
C ASP A 158 6.68 -23.16 5.52
N ARG A 159 6.17 -21.94 5.74
CA ARG A 159 5.32 -21.60 6.90
C ARG A 159 3.83 -21.87 6.66
N VAL A 160 3.34 -21.65 5.44
CA VAL A 160 1.91 -21.79 5.10
C VAL A 160 1.54 -23.25 4.78
N LEU A 161 2.48 -24.07 4.27
CA LEU A 161 2.25 -25.50 3.98
C LEU A 161 2.49 -26.44 5.18
N ARG A 162 2.73 -25.91 6.38
CA ARG A 162 2.83 -26.68 7.63
C ARG A 162 1.51 -26.72 8.42
N ILE A 163 0.43 -26.23 7.85
CA ILE A 163 -0.96 -26.41 8.31
C ILE A 163 -1.62 -27.37 7.33
#